data_AF-A0A4Q6G738-F1
#
_entry.id   AF-A0A4Q6G738-F1
#
_cell.length_a   1.000
_cell.length_b   1.000
_cell.length_c   1.000
_cell.angle_alpha   90.00
_cell.angle_beta   90.00
_cell.angle_gamma   90.00
#
_symmetry.space_group_name_H-M   'P 1'
#
loop_
_entity.id
_entity.type
_entity.pdbx_description
1 polymer ?
#
loop_
_entity_poly.entity_id
_entity_poly.type
_entity_poly.pdbx_seq_one_letter_code
_entity_poly.pdbx_strand_id
1 'polypeptide(L)'
;MKNKLKQRLKVKSMQIGFTLLGLNAFACGKSSKSDKQDSQASVANANLIFDESLSTSLTADIGKDLNSLRTWYNDKNVDSINNLKKILNLNEISGPILESWFYDRIQYVISYKTNVKFSYAYAVDRELVNFDIKLRSSPNIVAANLSAGLIEQVKDKTVEDRDAVFLHINGLKKQLLSAHKGVMMIGAGYEIDHEEAKKIPIVNSIRHIAAMLHEARHSDGNVKSKTLGMSHVQCPASKGEELEGQYACDNSWNGPYNVGAYVSEGLAAQCSAGCTENEKLILSFVILDLKSRILVENKAANYWDATPEKSLPTLGIDGFTTFEN
;
A
#
# COMPACT_ATOMS: atom_id res chain seq x y z
N MET A 1 -11.49 -10.95 -35.92
CA MET A 1 -10.66 -10.92 -34.69
C MET A 1 -9.57 -9.84 -34.71
N LYS A 2 -8.60 -9.85 -35.63
CA LYS A 2 -7.45 -8.90 -35.62
C LYS A 2 -7.80 -7.40 -35.55
N ASN A 3 -8.92 -6.96 -36.12
CA ASN A 3 -9.34 -5.54 -36.06
C ASN A 3 -9.99 -5.14 -34.72
N LYS A 4 -10.69 -6.05 -34.02
CA LYS A 4 -11.18 -5.81 -32.65
C LYS A 4 -10.01 -5.72 -31.68
N LEU A 5 -9.02 -6.60 -31.84
CA LEU A 5 -7.78 -6.60 -31.04
C LEU A 5 -6.99 -5.31 -31.22
N LYS A 6 -6.84 -4.80 -32.45
CA LYS A 6 -6.21 -3.49 -32.71
C LYS A 6 -6.99 -2.30 -32.15
N GLN A 7 -8.31 -2.41 -31.95
CA GLN A 7 -9.09 -1.37 -31.26
C GLN A 7 -8.91 -1.44 -29.74
N ARG A 8 -8.87 -2.64 -29.15
CA ARG A 8 -8.56 -2.87 -27.72
C ARG A 8 -7.11 -2.49 -27.37
N LEU A 9 -6.14 -2.80 -28.23
CA LEU A 9 -4.72 -2.39 -28.09
C LEU A 9 -4.48 -0.91 -28.43
N LYS A 10 -5.43 -0.24 -29.10
CA LYS A 10 -5.42 1.21 -29.33
C LYS A 10 -5.99 2.01 -28.16
N VAL A 11 -6.45 1.34 -27.11
CA VAL A 11 -6.52 1.98 -25.79
C VAL A 11 -5.13 2.56 -25.58
N LYS A 12 -5.10 3.88 -25.47
CA LYS A 12 -3.91 4.74 -25.49
C LYS A 12 -2.79 4.10 -24.67
N SER A 13 -1.55 4.55 -24.88
CA SER A 13 -0.58 4.62 -23.78
C SER A 13 -1.24 5.32 -22.59
N MET A 14 -2.04 4.56 -21.87
CA MET A 14 -2.87 4.97 -20.78
C MET A 14 -1.82 4.97 -19.71
N GLN A 15 -1.23 6.15 -19.52
CA GLN A 15 -0.75 6.50 -18.19
C GLN A 15 -1.90 6.07 -17.30
N ILE A 16 -1.73 4.93 -16.62
CA ILE A 16 -2.52 4.63 -15.45
C ILE A 16 -2.16 5.82 -14.58
N GLY A 17 -3.00 6.84 -14.68
CA GLY A 17 -3.06 7.95 -13.77
C GLY A 17 -3.58 7.36 -12.48
N PHE A 18 -2.78 6.49 -11.85
CA PHE A 18 -2.45 6.82 -10.49
C PHE A 18 -1.94 8.25 -10.59
N THR A 19 -2.80 9.20 -10.25
CA THR A 19 -2.34 10.43 -9.64
C THR A 19 -1.74 10.02 -8.28
N LEU A 20 -0.70 9.18 -8.33
CA LEU A 20 0.36 9.07 -7.35
C LEU A 20 1.05 10.42 -7.48
N LEU A 21 0.50 11.35 -6.72
CA LEU A 21 0.88 12.74 -6.48
C LEU A 21 2.16 13.15 -7.19
N GLY A 22 2.00 14.00 -8.20
CA GLY A 22 3.10 14.60 -8.93
C GLY A 22 3.90 15.55 -8.02
N LEU A 23 5.18 15.26 -7.87
CA LEU A 23 6.21 16.26 -7.59
C LEU A 23 7.24 16.18 -8.72
N ASN A 24 7.43 17.29 -9.42
CA ASN A 24 8.46 17.49 -10.43
C ASN A 24 9.84 17.63 -9.75
N ALA A 25 10.87 16.92 -10.21
CA ALA A 25 12.26 17.33 -10.01
C ALA A 25 13.22 16.62 -11.00
N PHE A 26 14.31 17.33 -11.28
CA PHE A 26 15.26 17.20 -12.39
C PHE A 26 16.23 16.01 -12.33
N ALA A 27 16.77 15.66 -13.50
CA ALA A 27 17.77 14.62 -13.72
C ALA A 27 19.18 15.00 -13.24
N CYS A 28 19.93 14.02 -12.72
CA CYS A 28 21.39 13.98 -12.88
C CYS A 28 22.00 12.59 -12.62
N GLY A 29 22.95 12.19 -13.48
CA GLY A 29 24.15 11.42 -13.13
C GLY A 29 24.05 9.90 -12.90
N LYS A 30 24.60 9.10 -13.82
CA LYS A 30 24.90 7.66 -13.67
C LYS A 30 26.17 7.42 -12.84
N SER A 31 26.17 6.38 -12.00
CA SER A 31 27.38 5.66 -11.59
C SER A 31 27.06 4.17 -11.38
N SER A 32 28.06 3.30 -11.56
CA SER A 32 27.93 1.89 -11.92
C SER A 32 28.54 0.90 -10.90
N LYS A 33 28.07 -0.36 -10.98
CA LYS A 33 28.67 -1.65 -10.49
C LYS A 33 28.42 -1.98 -9.02
N SER A 34 28.31 -3.23 -8.54
CA SER A 34 28.51 -4.57 -9.10
C SER A 34 27.65 -5.60 -8.34
N ASP A 35 27.16 -6.63 -9.02
CA ASP A 35 26.41 -7.73 -8.41
C ASP A 35 27.30 -8.69 -7.60
N LYS A 36 26.90 -8.92 -6.34
CA LYS A 36 27.23 -10.13 -5.57
C LYS A 36 25.92 -10.76 -5.11
N GLN A 37 25.66 -11.96 -5.61
CA GLN A 37 24.59 -12.84 -5.14
C GLN A 37 24.98 -13.39 -3.78
N ASP A 38 24.42 -12.83 -2.72
CA ASP A 38 24.43 -13.44 -1.39
C ASP A 38 23.12 -14.22 -1.19
N SER A 39 23.28 -15.46 -0.73
CA SER A 39 22.21 -16.43 -0.48
C SER A 39 21.18 -15.88 0.50
N GLN A 40 19.93 -15.79 0.05
CA GLN A 40 18.77 -15.33 0.82
C GLN A 40 18.61 -16.14 2.12
N ALA A 41 18.85 -15.48 3.25
CA ALA A 41 18.42 -15.97 4.55
C ALA A 41 16.88 -15.92 4.60
N SER A 42 16.25 -17.09 4.60
CA SER A 42 14.80 -17.24 4.68
C SER A 42 14.29 -16.84 6.06
N VAL A 43 14.03 -15.54 6.27
CA VAL A 43 13.17 -15.09 7.37
C VAL A 43 11.75 -15.51 6.98
N ALA A 44 11.22 -16.54 7.66
CA ALA A 44 9.93 -17.13 7.38
C ALA A 44 8.77 -16.19 7.76
N ASN A 45 8.56 -15.14 6.97
CA ASN A 45 7.29 -14.41 6.90
C ASN A 45 6.35 -15.21 5.99
N ALA A 46 5.88 -16.37 6.48
CA ALA A 46 5.16 -17.37 5.68
C ALA A 46 3.90 -16.86 4.93
N ASN A 47 3.45 -15.65 5.23
CA ASN A 47 2.24 -15.05 4.67
C ASN A 47 2.49 -14.03 3.55
N LEU A 48 3.71 -13.48 3.42
CA LEU A 48 4.06 -12.52 2.38
C LEU A 48 4.89 -13.17 1.27
N ILE A 49 4.57 -12.82 0.03
CA ILE A 49 5.34 -13.19 -1.15
C ILE A 49 6.08 -11.94 -1.62
N PHE A 50 7.40 -11.93 -1.41
CA PHE A 50 8.28 -10.87 -1.88
C PHE A 50 8.71 -11.13 -3.33
N ASP A 51 8.70 -10.07 -4.13
CA ASP A 51 9.28 -10.10 -5.46
C ASP A 51 10.81 -10.23 -5.38
N GLU A 52 11.39 -11.03 -6.27
CA GLU A 52 12.83 -11.31 -6.33
C GLU A 52 13.69 -10.07 -6.55
N SER A 53 13.11 -8.95 -7.03
CA SER A 53 13.82 -7.69 -7.19
C SER A 53 14.08 -6.94 -5.87
N LEU A 54 13.40 -7.29 -4.78
CA LEU A 54 13.67 -6.71 -3.47
C LEU A 54 15.01 -7.25 -2.94
N SER A 55 15.87 -6.35 -2.45
CA SER A 55 17.14 -6.77 -1.86
C SER A 55 16.89 -7.56 -0.58
N THR A 56 17.76 -8.52 -0.28
CA THR A 56 17.67 -9.32 0.95
C THR A 56 17.73 -8.46 2.21
N SER A 57 18.48 -7.35 2.19
CA SER A 57 18.51 -6.39 3.30
C SER A 57 17.15 -5.75 3.52
N LEU A 58 16.52 -5.24 2.46
CA LEU A 58 15.21 -4.60 2.53
C LEU A 58 14.13 -5.56 3.01
N THR A 59 14.10 -6.81 2.51
CA THR A 59 13.20 -7.85 3.00
C THR A 59 13.43 -8.16 4.48
N ALA A 60 14.69 -8.19 4.93
CA ALA A 60 15.01 -8.42 6.33
C ALA A 60 14.54 -7.27 7.22
N ASP A 61 14.60 -6.02 6.76
CA ASP A 61 14.15 -4.87 7.54
C ASP A 61 12.63 -4.77 7.62
N ILE A 62 11.91 -5.10 6.54
CA ILE A 62 10.45 -5.28 6.59
C ILE A 62 10.11 -6.36 7.63
N GLY A 63 10.87 -7.45 7.66
CA GLY A 63 10.72 -8.48 8.70
C GLY A 63 10.98 -7.96 10.12
N LYS A 64 11.98 -7.10 10.32
CA LYS A 64 12.24 -6.47 11.62
C LYS A 64 11.09 -5.55 12.05
N ASP A 65 10.58 -4.72 11.14
CA ASP A 65 9.46 -3.82 11.42
C ASP A 65 8.19 -4.60 11.78
N LEU A 66 7.86 -5.64 11.04
CA LEU A 66 6.73 -6.51 11.36
C LEU A 66 6.93 -7.27 12.69
N ASN A 67 8.16 -7.63 13.03
CA ASN A 67 8.46 -8.20 14.35
C ASN A 67 8.36 -7.16 15.49
N SER A 68 8.78 -5.93 15.25
CA SER A 68 8.56 -4.79 16.18
C SER A 68 7.07 -4.55 16.40
N LEU A 69 6.25 -4.63 15.34
CA LEU A 69 4.80 -4.60 15.46
C LEU A 69 4.29 -5.80 16.28
N ARG A 70 4.70 -7.03 15.98
CA ARG A 70 4.24 -8.24 16.69
C ARG A 70 4.50 -8.17 18.19
N THR A 71 5.64 -7.62 18.60
CA THR A 71 6.03 -7.50 20.00
C THR A 71 5.45 -6.27 20.69
N TRP A 72 4.67 -5.45 19.96
CA TRP A 72 4.04 -4.27 20.52
C TRP A 72 2.98 -4.63 21.58
N TYR A 73 3.14 -3.98 22.73
CA TYR A 73 2.20 -3.96 23.84
C TYR A 73 2.04 -2.51 24.30
N ASN A 74 0.80 -2.04 24.45
CA ASN A 74 0.53 -0.69 24.93
C ASN A 74 -0.53 -0.72 26.03
N ASP A 75 -0.12 -0.31 27.22
CA ASP A 75 -0.97 -0.09 28.39
C ASP A 75 -1.09 1.41 28.76
N LYS A 76 -0.38 2.31 28.06
CA LYS A 76 -0.22 3.72 28.44
C LYS A 76 -1.12 4.70 27.70
N ASN A 77 -1.73 4.29 26.58
CA ASN A 77 -2.57 5.19 25.76
C ASN A 77 -3.94 4.57 25.44
N VAL A 78 -4.75 4.39 26.48
CA VAL A 78 -6.06 3.73 26.44
C VAL A 78 -7.00 4.36 25.41
N ASP A 79 -7.02 5.69 25.29
CA ASP A 79 -7.88 6.39 24.34
C ASP A 79 -7.49 6.13 22.88
N SER A 80 -6.19 6.16 22.57
CA SER A 80 -5.72 5.87 21.21
C SER A 80 -5.99 4.41 20.83
N ILE A 81 -5.81 3.48 21.77
CA ILE A 81 -6.16 2.06 21.58
C ILE A 81 -7.65 1.91 21.33
N ASN A 82 -8.51 2.57 22.13
CA ASN A 82 -9.96 2.49 21.96
C ASN A 82 -10.44 3.11 20.64
N ASN A 83 -9.79 4.19 20.19
CA ASN A 83 -10.06 4.74 18.87
C ASN A 83 -9.59 3.81 17.75
N LEU A 84 -8.41 3.19 17.88
CA LEU A 84 -7.89 2.24 16.90
C LEU A 84 -8.78 0.98 16.80
N LYS A 85 -9.25 0.44 17.92
CA LYS A 85 -10.28 -0.62 17.97
C LYS A 85 -11.48 -0.27 17.11
N LYS A 86 -12.02 0.94 17.29
CA LYS A 86 -13.17 1.43 16.52
C LYS A 86 -12.85 1.59 15.04
N ILE A 87 -11.71 2.20 14.70
CA ILE A 87 -11.28 2.46 13.31
C ILE A 87 -11.08 1.16 12.53
N LEU A 88 -10.45 0.17 13.15
CA LEU A 88 -10.16 -1.13 12.55
C LEU A 88 -11.31 -2.13 12.69
N ASN A 89 -12.37 -1.77 13.42
CA ASN A 89 -13.47 -2.67 13.79
C ASN A 89 -12.99 -3.97 14.46
N LEU A 90 -12.12 -3.82 15.47
CA LEU A 90 -11.52 -4.90 16.24
C LEU A 90 -11.94 -4.82 17.71
N ASN A 91 -12.15 -5.98 18.34
CA ASN A 91 -12.51 -6.06 19.76
C ASN A 91 -11.32 -5.75 20.69
N GLU A 92 -10.13 -6.08 20.22
CA GLU A 92 -8.87 -5.90 20.92
C GLU A 92 -7.77 -5.46 19.95
N ILE A 93 -6.74 -4.86 20.51
CA ILE A 93 -5.60 -4.33 19.78
C ILE A 93 -4.36 -4.83 20.51
N SER A 94 -3.53 -5.58 19.78
CA SER A 94 -2.23 -6.08 20.20
C SER A 94 -1.35 -6.19 18.97
N GLY A 95 -0.04 -6.29 19.17
CA GLY A 95 0.92 -6.50 18.09
C GLY A 95 0.53 -7.64 17.14
N PRO A 96 0.28 -8.87 17.64
CA PRO A 96 -0.07 -10.01 16.79
C PRO A 96 -1.39 -9.82 16.02
N ILE A 97 -2.36 -9.11 16.60
CA ILE A 97 -3.65 -8.85 15.94
C ILE A 97 -3.49 -7.84 14.81
N LEU A 98 -2.71 -6.77 15.02
CA LEU A 98 -2.42 -5.81 13.95
C LEU A 98 -1.60 -6.44 12.82
N GLU A 99 -0.67 -7.33 13.17
CA GLU A 99 0.10 -8.07 12.17
C GLU A 99 -0.80 -9.02 11.35
N SER A 100 -1.70 -9.77 12.01
CA SER A 100 -2.70 -10.58 11.30
C SER A 100 -3.60 -9.73 10.41
N TRP A 101 -4.06 -8.59 10.94
CA TRP A 101 -4.89 -7.64 10.19
C TRP A 101 -4.18 -7.12 8.94
N PHE A 102 -2.87 -6.91 9.02
CA PHE A 102 -2.02 -6.55 7.87
C PHE A 102 -1.92 -7.69 6.85
N TYR A 103 -1.61 -8.92 7.28
CA TYR A 103 -1.49 -10.07 6.37
C TYR A 103 -2.82 -10.47 5.71
N ASP A 104 -3.96 -10.21 6.34
CA ASP A 104 -5.26 -10.40 5.69
C ASP A 104 -5.41 -9.49 4.47
N ARG A 105 -4.79 -8.29 4.52
CA ARG A 105 -4.92 -7.25 3.50
C ARG A 105 -3.82 -7.25 2.47
N ILE A 106 -2.60 -7.65 2.81
CA ILE A 106 -1.43 -7.58 1.94
C ILE A 106 -0.82 -8.97 1.80
N GLN A 107 -0.66 -9.41 0.55
CA GLN A 107 -0.10 -10.73 0.24
C GLN A 107 1.20 -10.64 -0.56
N TYR A 108 1.31 -9.64 -1.45
CA TYR A 108 2.46 -9.48 -2.34
C TYR A 108 3.18 -8.19 -2.03
N VAL A 109 4.52 -8.24 -2.00
CA VAL A 109 5.36 -7.07 -1.78
C VAL A 109 6.35 -6.95 -2.94
N ILE A 110 6.38 -5.79 -3.59
CA ILE A 110 7.14 -5.52 -4.81
C ILE A 110 8.05 -4.29 -4.63
N SER A 111 9.12 -4.21 -5.41
CA SER A 111 10.01 -3.04 -5.43
C SER A 111 9.49 -1.95 -6.37
N TYR A 112 9.65 -0.68 -6.00
CA TYR A 112 9.44 0.44 -6.91
C TYR A 112 10.47 0.52 -8.07
N LYS A 113 11.59 -0.21 -7.98
CA LYS A 113 12.70 -0.14 -8.93
C LYS A 113 12.44 -0.93 -10.22
N THR A 114 11.47 -1.84 -10.20
CA THR A 114 11.13 -2.69 -11.33
C THR A 114 9.80 -2.31 -11.93
N ASN A 115 9.69 -2.49 -13.25
CA ASN A 115 8.38 -2.52 -13.87
C ASN A 115 7.65 -3.77 -13.40
N VAL A 116 6.40 -3.61 -13.00
CA VAL A 116 5.58 -4.75 -12.57
C VAL A 116 4.60 -5.08 -13.68
N LYS A 117 4.65 -6.35 -14.10
CA LYS A 117 3.80 -6.87 -15.16
C LYS A 117 2.49 -7.38 -14.58
N PHE A 118 1.40 -7.00 -15.22
CA PHE A 118 0.06 -7.51 -14.94
C PHE A 118 -0.56 -8.07 -16.22
N SER A 119 -1.65 -8.83 -16.07
CA SER A 119 -2.55 -9.15 -17.18
C SER A 119 -3.98 -8.84 -16.83
N TYR A 120 -4.74 -8.31 -17.79
CA TYR A 120 -6.19 -8.45 -17.76
C TYR A 120 -6.61 -9.73 -18.46
N ALA A 121 -7.60 -10.43 -17.90
CA ALA A 121 -8.20 -11.61 -18.50
C ALA A 121 -9.60 -11.29 -19.02
N TYR A 122 -9.86 -11.75 -20.24
CA TYR A 122 -11.15 -11.65 -20.92
C TYR A 122 -11.64 -13.09 -21.12
N ALA A 123 -12.48 -13.57 -20.21
CA ALA A 123 -12.88 -14.97 -20.12
C ALA A 123 -13.68 -15.44 -21.33
N VAL A 124 -14.51 -14.56 -21.91
CA VAL A 124 -15.30 -14.85 -23.12
C VAL A 124 -14.39 -15.14 -24.32
N ASP A 125 -13.35 -14.31 -24.50
CA ASP A 125 -12.43 -14.44 -25.63
C ASP A 125 -11.26 -15.40 -25.33
N ARG A 126 -11.11 -15.83 -24.07
CA ARG A 126 -9.97 -16.59 -23.53
C ARG A 126 -8.63 -15.89 -23.84
N GLU A 127 -8.58 -14.59 -23.60
CA GLU A 127 -7.41 -13.76 -23.86
C GLU A 127 -6.81 -13.23 -22.55
N LEU A 128 -5.48 -13.22 -22.48
CA LEU A 128 -4.72 -12.47 -21.47
C LEU A 128 -4.00 -11.33 -22.18
N VAL A 129 -4.28 -10.10 -21.78
CA VAL A 129 -3.59 -8.90 -22.29
C VAL A 129 -2.62 -8.43 -21.22
N ASN A 130 -1.32 -8.57 -21.49
CA ASN A 130 -0.26 -8.12 -20.59
C ASN A 130 -0.08 -6.61 -20.68
N PHE A 131 0.22 -6.00 -19.54
CA PHE A 131 0.59 -4.60 -19.46
C PHE A 131 1.60 -4.40 -18.34
N ASP A 132 2.52 -3.45 -18.55
CA ASP A 132 3.51 -3.09 -17.54
C ASP A 132 3.11 -1.80 -16.86
N ILE A 133 3.22 -1.78 -15.53
CA ILE A 133 3.09 -0.55 -14.74
C ILE A 133 4.49 -0.08 -14.40
N LYS A 134 4.87 1.07 -14.97
CA LYS A 134 6.07 1.77 -14.55
C LYS A 134 5.81 2.47 -13.22
N LEU A 135 6.30 1.85 -12.16
CA LEU A 135 6.20 2.41 -10.82
C LEU A 135 7.06 3.66 -10.72
N ARG A 136 6.52 4.67 -10.04
CA ARG A 136 7.25 5.88 -9.68
C ARG A 136 7.27 5.96 -8.17
N SER A 137 8.45 6.21 -7.63
CA SER A 137 8.62 6.55 -6.23
C SER A 137 9.34 7.87 -6.10
N SER A 138 8.96 8.63 -5.09
CA SER A 138 9.73 9.75 -4.58
C SER A 138 10.33 9.36 -3.22
N PRO A 139 11.30 10.14 -2.69
CA PRO A 139 11.80 9.98 -1.32
C PRO A 139 10.72 10.01 -0.23
N ASN A 140 9.53 10.55 -0.53
CA ASN A 140 8.44 10.67 0.43
C ASN A 140 7.49 9.47 0.41
N ILE A 141 7.64 8.54 -0.55
CA ILE A 141 6.80 7.33 -0.65
C ILE A 141 7.52 6.20 0.06
N VAL A 142 6.99 5.82 1.23
CA VAL A 142 7.48 4.67 2.01
C VAL A 142 6.86 3.38 1.47
N ALA A 143 5.55 3.36 1.27
CA ALA A 143 4.83 2.25 0.66
C ALA A 143 3.66 2.79 -0.19
N ALA A 144 3.12 1.97 -1.08
CA ALA A 144 1.88 2.25 -1.81
C ALA A 144 1.09 0.97 -2.08
N ASN A 145 -0.24 1.01 -1.93
CA ASN A 145 -1.13 -0.07 -2.32
C ASN A 145 -1.54 0.05 -3.79
N LEU A 146 -1.23 -0.96 -4.61
CA LEU A 146 -1.58 -0.96 -6.03
C LEU A 146 -2.91 -1.65 -6.33
N SER A 147 -3.44 -2.46 -5.42
CA SER A 147 -4.53 -3.38 -5.73
C SER A 147 -5.89 -2.73 -5.81
N ALA A 148 -6.16 -1.72 -4.99
CA ALA A 148 -7.44 -0.99 -5.03
C ALA A 148 -7.73 -0.44 -6.42
N GLY A 149 -6.79 0.33 -6.98
CA GLY A 149 -6.95 0.94 -8.31
C GLY A 149 -6.99 -0.07 -9.46
N LEU A 150 -6.32 -1.22 -9.33
CA LEU A 150 -6.38 -2.29 -10.35
C LEU A 150 -7.71 -3.03 -10.34
N ILE A 151 -8.24 -3.32 -9.15
CA ILE A 151 -9.51 -4.02 -8.99
C ILE A 151 -10.69 -3.12 -9.38
N GLU A 152 -10.60 -1.82 -9.09
CA GLU A 152 -11.57 -0.84 -9.54
C GLU A 152 -11.70 -0.84 -11.07
N GLN A 153 -10.58 -0.88 -11.80
CA GLN A 153 -10.58 -0.98 -13.26
C GLN A 153 -11.20 -2.27 -13.83
N VAL A 154 -11.17 -3.38 -13.08
CA VAL A 154 -11.84 -4.63 -13.49
C VAL A 154 -13.34 -4.56 -13.20
N LYS A 155 -13.74 -3.94 -12.08
CA LYS A 155 -15.15 -3.83 -11.67
C LYS A 155 -15.90 -2.72 -12.40
N ASP A 156 -15.19 -1.73 -12.93
CA ASP A 156 -15.77 -0.71 -13.78
C ASP A 156 -16.17 -1.28 -15.15
N LYS A 157 -17.42 -1.74 -15.22
CA LYS A 157 -18.02 -2.32 -16.43
C LYS A 157 -18.23 -1.30 -17.56
N THR A 158 -17.97 -0.02 -17.33
CA THR A 158 -18.07 0.99 -18.40
C THR A 158 -16.86 0.98 -19.33
N VAL A 159 -15.75 0.34 -18.92
CA VAL A 159 -14.46 0.44 -19.60
C VAL A 159 -14.12 -0.77 -20.47
N GLU A 160 -14.56 -2.01 -20.17
CA GLU A 160 -14.43 -3.21 -21.02
C GLU A 160 -14.88 -4.48 -20.25
N ASP A 161 -15.16 -5.59 -20.96
CA ASP A 161 -15.48 -6.92 -20.40
C ASP A 161 -14.25 -7.60 -19.71
N ARG A 162 -13.64 -6.94 -18.73
CA ARG A 162 -12.52 -7.48 -17.94
C ARG A 162 -13.06 -8.37 -16.82
N ASP A 163 -12.64 -9.63 -16.79
CA ASP A 163 -13.14 -10.60 -15.80
C ASP A 163 -12.19 -10.76 -14.61
N ALA A 164 -10.88 -10.58 -14.83
CA ALA A 164 -9.85 -10.74 -13.80
C ALA A 164 -8.60 -9.93 -14.11
N VAL A 165 -7.81 -9.68 -13.06
CA VAL A 165 -6.45 -9.15 -13.16
C VAL A 165 -5.46 -10.11 -12.50
N PHE A 166 -4.31 -10.28 -13.13
CA PHE A 166 -3.23 -11.17 -12.68
C PHE A 166 -1.95 -10.36 -12.46
N LEU A 167 -1.31 -10.54 -11.31
CA LEU A 167 0.05 -10.10 -11.04
C LEU A 167 1.04 -11.14 -11.58
N HIS A 168 2.11 -10.69 -12.23
CA HIS A 168 3.26 -11.53 -12.57
C HIS A 168 4.35 -11.28 -11.54
N ILE A 169 4.70 -12.30 -10.77
CA ILE A 169 5.68 -12.22 -9.68
C ILE A 169 6.48 -13.52 -9.62
N ASN A 170 7.82 -13.43 -9.60
CA ASN A 170 8.74 -14.57 -9.50
C ASN A 170 8.44 -15.67 -10.54
N GLY A 171 8.14 -15.28 -11.78
CA GLY A 171 7.78 -16.19 -12.87
C GLY A 171 6.37 -16.82 -12.76
N LEU A 172 5.59 -16.48 -11.73
CA LEU A 172 4.23 -16.98 -11.52
C LEU A 172 3.20 -15.91 -11.90
N LYS A 173 2.05 -16.36 -12.41
CA LYS A 173 0.85 -15.53 -12.57
C LYS A 173 -0.10 -15.78 -11.41
N LYS A 174 -0.44 -14.75 -10.65
CA LYS A 174 -1.32 -14.82 -9.48
C LYS A 174 -2.53 -13.93 -9.71
N GLN A 175 -3.73 -14.49 -9.67
CA GLN A 175 -4.95 -13.72 -9.79
C GLN A 175 -5.12 -12.83 -8.55
N LEU A 176 -5.39 -11.55 -8.74
CA LEU A 176 -5.86 -10.68 -7.66
C LEU A 176 -7.37 -10.83 -7.57
N LEU A 177 -7.84 -11.46 -6.50
CA LEU A 177 -9.26 -11.73 -6.32
C LEU A 177 -10.01 -10.53 -5.75
N SER A 178 -9.34 -9.64 -5.03
CA SER A 178 -9.94 -8.44 -4.43
C SER A 178 -8.86 -7.40 -4.17
N ALA A 179 -9.27 -6.18 -3.83
CA ALA A 179 -8.35 -5.18 -3.28
C ALA A 179 -7.74 -5.71 -1.96
N HIS A 180 -8.55 -6.46 -1.19
CA HIS A 180 -8.15 -7.28 -0.06
C HIS A 180 -7.28 -8.46 -0.51
N LYS A 181 -6.12 -8.68 0.11
CA LYS A 181 -4.97 -9.48 -0.39
C LYS A 181 -4.22 -8.82 -1.54
N GLY A 182 -3.92 -7.55 -1.31
CA GLY A 182 -3.33 -6.67 -2.28
C GLY A 182 -1.83 -6.82 -2.48
N VAL A 183 -1.34 -5.94 -3.34
CA VAL A 183 0.03 -5.78 -3.78
C VAL A 183 0.54 -4.46 -3.23
N MET A 184 1.48 -4.56 -2.30
CA MET A 184 2.17 -3.41 -1.72
C MET A 184 3.48 -3.15 -2.44
N MET A 185 3.63 -1.95 -2.99
CA MET A 185 4.91 -1.44 -3.43
C MET A 185 5.65 -0.84 -2.25
N ILE A 186 6.92 -1.21 -2.07
CA ILE A 186 7.85 -0.51 -1.17
C ILE A 186 8.56 0.55 -1.99
N GLY A 187 8.51 1.79 -1.52
CA GLY A 187 9.05 2.96 -2.19
C GLY A 187 10.46 3.35 -1.75
N ALA A 188 11.04 4.32 -2.46
CA ALA A 188 12.36 4.88 -2.18
C ALA A 188 12.46 5.48 -0.77
N GLY A 189 11.37 6.00 -0.21
CA GLY A 189 11.36 6.53 1.14
C GLY A 189 11.70 5.48 2.19
N TYR A 190 11.24 4.25 2.02
CA TYR A 190 11.59 3.15 2.93
C TYR A 190 13.09 2.84 2.89
N GLU A 191 13.71 2.85 1.71
CA GLU A 191 15.15 2.60 1.56
C GLU A 191 16.01 3.77 2.05
N ILE A 192 15.57 5.01 1.83
CA ILE A 192 16.26 6.19 2.38
C ILE A 192 16.17 6.14 3.90
N ASP A 193 14.98 5.87 4.43
CA ASP A 193 14.78 5.66 5.85
C ASP A 193 15.60 4.47 6.36
N HIS A 194 15.90 3.44 5.56
CA HIS A 194 16.81 2.35 5.94
C HIS A 194 18.25 2.83 6.11
N GLU A 195 18.78 3.61 5.17
CA GLU A 195 20.15 4.15 5.28
C GLU A 195 20.25 5.16 6.44
N GLU A 196 19.20 5.94 6.67
CA GLU A 196 19.09 6.86 7.81
C GLU A 196 18.69 6.17 9.12
N ALA A 197 18.10 4.96 9.09
CA ALA A 197 17.60 4.23 10.25
C ALA A 197 18.70 3.85 11.23
N LYS A 198 19.96 3.86 10.79
CA LYS A 198 21.10 3.75 11.70
C LYS A 198 21.15 4.89 12.73
N LYS A 199 20.49 6.02 12.48
CA LYS A 199 20.48 7.20 13.35
C LYS A 199 19.28 7.26 14.29
N ILE A 200 18.08 6.88 13.83
CA ILE A 200 16.82 6.95 14.59
C ILE A 200 15.94 5.69 14.41
N PRO A 201 16.46 4.49 14.73
CA PRO A 201 15.87 3.22 14.30
C PRO A 201 14.43 2.99 14.78
N ILE A 202 14.11 3.43 16.00
CA ILE A 202 12.76 3.26 16.55
C ILE A 202 11.76 4.13 15.79
N VAL A 203 12.10 5.40 15.52
CA VAL A 203 11.21 6.33 14.80
C VAL A 203 10.93 5.84 13.39
N ASN A 204 11.97 5.39 12.67
CA ASN A 204 11.80 4.88 11.31
C ASN A 204 10.96 3.60 11.29
N SER A 205 11.18 2.67 12.24
CA SER A 205 10.35 1.47 12.36
C SER A 205 8.87 1.82 12.59
N ILE A 206 8.58 2.78 13.48
CA ILE A 206 7.20 3.24 13.71
C ILE A 206 6.60 3.87 12.44
N ARG A 207 7.34 4.72 11.74
CA ARG A 207 6.90 5.36 10.48
C ARG A 207 6.62 4.32 9.40
N HIS A 208 7.48 3.32 9.26
CA HIS A 208 7.28 2.22 8.30
C HIS A 208 6.05 1.40 8.63
N ILE A 209 5.88 0.99 9.88
CA ILE A 209 4.70 0.22 10.33
C ILE A 209 3.41 1.03 10.09
N ALA A 210 3.42 2.32 10.43
CA ALA A 210 2.29 3.21 10.22
C ALA A 210 1.95 3.34 8.73
N ALA A 211 2.94 3.55 7.87
CA ALA A 211 2.76 3.56 6.41
C ALA A 211 2.24 2.22 5.89
N MET A 212 2.78 1.08 6.33
CA MET A 212 2.30 -0.24 5.89
C MET A 212 0.84 -0.49 6.29
N LEU A 213 0.44 -0.13 7.51
CA LEU A 213 -0.94 -0.28 7.97
C LEU A 213 -1.90 0.73 7.32
N HIS A 214 -1.43 1.95 7.04
CA HIS A 214 -2.12 2.92 6.19
C HIS A 214 -2.38 2.33 4.81
N GLU A 215 -1.34 1.82 4.14
CA GLU A 215 -1.48 1.28 2.79
C GLU A 215 -2.34 0.01 2.78
N ALA A 216 -2.26 -0.83 3.80
CA ALA A 216 -3.18 -1.96 3.97
C ALA A 216 -4.63 -1.50 4.10
N ARG A 217 -4.91 -0.34 4.70
CA ARG A 217 -6.26 0.20 4.79
C ARG A 217 -6.88 0.52 3.44
N HIS A 218 -6.07 0.89 2.44
CA HIS A 218 -6.59 1.08 1.07
C HIS A 218 -7.17 -0.20 0.47
N SER A 219 -6.87 -1.40 1.01
CA SER A 219 -7.47 -2.67 0.59
C SER A 219 -8.89 -2.92 1.15
N ASP A 220 -9.37 -2.09 2.08
CA ASP A 220 -10.72 -2.15 2.63
C ASP A 220 -11.70 -1.30 1.81
N GLY A 221 -13.00 -1.50 2.02
CA GLY A 221 -14.07 -0.76 1.33
C GLY A 221 -14.89 -1.64 0.39
N ASN A 222 -16.10 -1.18 0.11
CA ASN A 222 -17.07 -1.84 -0.76
C ASN A 222 -18.06 -0.86 -1.42
N VAL A 223 -18.96 -1.38 -2.25
CA VAL A 223 -20.01 -0.61 -2.95
C VAL A 223 -20.89 0.18 -1.97
N LYS A 224 -21.15 -0.32 -0.75
CA LYS A 224 -21.92 0.41 0.27
C LYS A 224 -21.16 1.61 0.82
N SER A 225 -19.83 1.52 0.98
CA SER A 225 -18.98 2.70 1.24
C SER A 225 -18.73 3.54 -0.02
N LYS A 226 -19.32 3.18 -1.17
CA LYS A 226 -19.15 3.83 -2.48
C LYS A 226 -17.70 3.86 -2.96
N THR A 227 -16.89 2.92 -2.50
CA THR A 227 -15.48 2.84 -2.89
C THR A 227 -14.96 1.42 -2.79
N LEU A 228 -14.18 0.97 -3.77
CA LEU A 228 -13.62 -0.40 -3.81
C LEU A 228 -12.27 -0.53 -3.08
N GLY A 229 -11.76 0.60 -2.62
CA GLY A 229 -10.61 0.78 -1.74
C GLY A 229 -10.81 2.06 -0.92
N MET A 230 -10.23 2.22 0.26
CA MET A 230 -10.41 3.48 1.01
C MET A 230 -9.54 4.60 0.46
N SER A 231 -9.90 5.16 -0.70
CA SER A 231 -9.13 6.18 -1.42
C SER A 231 -9.09 7.54 -0.70
N HIS A 232 -8.00 8.27 -0.89
CA HIS A 232 -7.90 9.66 -0.46
C HIS A 232 -8.78 10.57 -1.32
N VAL A 233 -9.16 11.70 -0.73
CA VAL A 233 -9.84 12.81 -1.41
C VAL A 233 -8.91 13.99 -1.58
N GLN A 234 -9.35 14.92 -2.42
CA GLN A 234 -8.69 16.20 -2.61
C GLN A 234 -8.72 17.02 -1.31
N CYS A 235 -7.56 17.49 -0.86
CA CYS A 235 -7.45 18.35 0.30
C CYS A 235 -7.98 19.76 -0.02
N PRO A 236 -8.74 20.38 0.90
CA PRO A 236 -9.23 21.75 0.73
C PRO A 236 -8.10 22.77 0.97
N ALA A 237 -8.30 24.00 0.51
CA ALA A 237 -7.38 25.13 0.70
C ALA A 237 -7.00 25.37 2.17
N SER A 238 -7.89 25.04 3.11
CA SER A 238 -7.64 25.17 4.56
C SER A 238 -6.54 24.24 5.10
N LYS A 239 -5.97 23.34 4.27
CA LYS A 239 -4.86 22.46 4.64
C LYS A 239 -3.48 23.02 4.30
N GLY A 240 -3.40 24.21 3.72
CA GLY A 240 -2.14 24.84 3.31
C GLY A 240 -1.79 24.55 1.85
N GLU A 241 -0.91 25.38 1.29
CA GLU A 241 -0.55 25.38 -0.14
C GLU A 241 0.06 24.04 -0.58
N GLU A 242 0.81 23.37 0.30
CA GLU A 242 1.46 22.10 -0.01
C GLU A 242 0.48 20.94 -0.19
N LEU A 243 -0.68 21.02 0.46
CA LEU A 243 -1.72 19.99 0.41
C LEU A 243 -2.89 20.39 -0.47
N GLU A 244 -3.19 21.68 -0.63
CA GLU A 244 -4.33 22.16 -1.38
C GLU A 244 -4.39 21.53 -2.78
N GLY A 245 -5.55 20.97 -3.09
CA GLY A 245 -5.79 20.37 -4.40
C GLY A 245 -5.15 18.98 -4.60
N GLN A 246 -4.39 18.46 -3.63
CA GLN A 246 -3.78 17.14 -3.69
C GLN A 246 -4.73 16.05 -3.17
N TYR A 247 -4.73 14.86 -3.79
CA TYR A 247 -5.45 13.68 -3.30
C TYR A 247 -4.70 13.03 -2.12
N ALA A 248 -4.60 13.76 -1.02
CA ALA A 248 -3.74 13.42 0.11
C ALA A 248 -4.45 13.60 1.46
N CYS A 249 -5.79 13.62 1.46
CA CYS A 249 -6.60 13.78 2.65
C CYS A 249 -7.66 12.68 2.79
N ASP A 250 -8.11 12.46 4.02
CA ASP A 250 -9.21 11.55 4.33
C ASP A 250 -10.48 12.31 4.68
N ASN A 251 -11.57 12.02 4.00
CA ASN A 251 -12.92 12.46 4.37
C ASN A 251 -13.71 11.38 5.12
N SER A 252 -13.06 10.30 5.56
CA SER A 252 -13.64 9.28 6.43
C SER A 252 -12.91 9.22 7.76
N TRP A 253 -13.66 9.01 8.84
CA TRP A 253 -13.08 8.90 10.18
C TRP A 253 -12.25 7.64 10.32
N ASN A 254 -12.51 6.63 9.53
CA ASN A 254 -11.72 5.40 9.55
C ASN A 254 -10.85 5.27 8.30
N GLY A 255 -10.42 6.40 7.75
CA GLY A 255 -9.52 6.45 6.60
C GLY A 255 -8.09 5.98 6.90
N PRO A 256 -7.29 5.74 5.85
CA PRO A 256 -5.90 5.31 5.95
C PRO A 256 -5.00 6.21 6.83
N TYR A 257 -5.08 7.54 6.69
CA TYR A 257 -4.28 8.46 7.52
C TYR A 257 -4.65 8.35 8.99
N ASN A 258 -5.91 8.09 9.30
CA ASN A 258 -6.31 7.90 10.69
C ASN A 258 -5.80 6.57 11.26
N VAL A 259 -5.73 5.51 10.45
CA VAL A 259 -5.05 4.26 10.85
C VAL A 259 -3.58 4.54 11.16
N GLY A 260 -2.86 5.18 10.24
CA GLY A 260 -1.45 5.52 10.44
C GLY A 260 -1.22 6.38 11.69
N ALA A 261 -2.06 7.38 11.91
CA ALA A 261 -1.95 8.28 13.07
C ALA A 261 -2.10 7.53 14.40
N TYR A 262 -3.20 6.78 14.59
CA TYR A 262 -3.45 6.08 15.85
C TYR A 262 -2.51 4.90 16.10
N VAL A 263 -2.04 4.23 15.04
CA VAL A 263 -0.95 3.24 15.15
C VAL A 263 0.33 3.91 15.65
N SER A 264 0.72 5.04 15.05
CA SER A 264 1.92 5.79 15.45
C SER A 264 1.83 6.27 16.90
N GLU A 265 0.69 6.80 17.32
CA GLU A 265 0.43 7.18 18.72
C GLU A 265 0.50 5.99 19.67
N GLY A 266 0.00 4.83 19.23
CA GLY A 266 0.06 3.60 19.99
C GLY A 266 1.49 3.07 20.17
N LEU A 267 2.30 3.17 19.11
CA LEU A 267 3.70 2.73 19.12
C LEU A 267 4.65 3.75 19.74
N ALA A 268 4.28 5.03 19.82
CA ALA A 268 5.10 6.07 20.46
C ALA A 268 5.45 5.77 21.93
N ALA A 269 4.69 4.90 22.60
CA ALA A 269 5.03 4.40 23.93
C ALA A 269 6.35 3.61 23.94
N GLN A 270 6.70 2.89 22.87
CA GLN A 270 7.99 2.20 22.72
C GLN A 270 9.15 3.21 22.67
N CYS A 271 8.91 4.37 22.03
CA CYS A 271 9.87 5.46 21.96
C CYS A 271 10.08 6.14 23.31
N SER A 272 9.09 6.13 24.21
CA SER A 272 9.19 6.82 25.50
C SER A 272 10.34 6.33 26.40
N ALA A 273 10.73 5.06 26.28
CA ALA A 273 11.84 4.47 27.05
C ALA A 273 13.17 4.38 26.29
N GLY A 274 13.13 4.35 24.95
CA GLY A 274 14.30 4.08 24.10
C GLY A 274 14.77 5.23 23.22
N CYS A 275 14.00 6.32 23.11
CA CYS A 275 14.31 7.44 22.24
C CYS A 275 14.86 8.66 23.00
N THR A 276 15.70 9.42 22.31
CA THR A 276 16.09 10.78 22.63
C THR A 276 14.91 11.75 22.54
N GLU A 277 15.02 12.93 23.17
CA GLU A 277 13.99 13.99 23.04
C GLU A 277 13.82 14.46 21.60
N ASN A 278 14.90 14.47 20.81
CA ASN A 278 14.82 14.82 19.38
C ASN A 278 14.01 13.78 18.58
N GLU A 279 14.20 12.49 18.85
CA GLU A 279 13.42 11.42 18.22
C GLU A 279 11.93 11.48 18.59
N LYS A 280 11.62 11.77 19.87
CA LYS A 280 10.23 11.99 20.30
C LYS A 280 9.60 13.19 19.58
N LEU A 281 10.37 14.27 19.40
CA LEU A 281 9.94 15.45 18.67
C LEU A 281 9.67 15.13 17.19
N ILE A 282 10.60 14.43 16.51
CA ILE A 282 10.41 13.98 15.12
C ILE A 282 9.14 13.12 15.01
N LEU A 283 8.97 12.15 15.91
CA LEU A 283 7.79 11.30 15.91
C LEU A 283 6.50 12.09 16.12
N SER A 284 6.52 13.13 16.96
CA SER A 284 5.36 14.01 17.14
C SER A 284 5.00 14.77 15.86
N PHE A 285 5.99 15.21 15.07
CA PHE A 285 5.74 15.85 13.77
C PHE A 285 5.17 14.86 12.75
N VAL A 286 5.64 13.62 12.73
CA VAL A 286 5.07 12.56 11.87
C VAL A 286 3.59 12.34 12.21
N ILE A 287 3.26 12.21 13.51
CA ILE A 287 1.87 12.03 13.96
C ILE A 287 1.01 13.25 13.58
N LEU A 288 1.53 14.46 13.74
CA LEU A 288 0.83 15.69 13.37
C LEU A 288 0.59 15.80 11.86
N ASP A 289 1.55 15.43 11.02
CA ASP A 289 1.36 15.40 9.56
C ASP A 289 0.23 14.43 9.18
N LEU A 290 0.23 13.20 9.72
CA LEU A 290 -0.85 12.22 9.47
C LEU A 290 -2.22 12.78 9.89
N LYS A 291 -2.31 13.39 11.08
CA LYS A 291 -3.57 13.99 11.57
C LYS A 291 -4.01 15.20 10.76
N SER A 292 -3.07 15.99 10.25
CA SER A 292 -3.36 17.18 9.46
C SER A 292 -4.13 16.86 8.19
N ARG A 293 -4.01 15.62 7.68
CA ARG A 293 -4.65 15.14 6.45
C ARG A 293 -6.08 14.61 6.66
N ILE A 294 -6.56 14.58 7.90
CA ILE A 294 -7.93 14.13 8.21
C ILE A 294 -8.87 15.35 8.16
N LEU A 295 -9.96 15.27 7.38
CA LEU A 295 -10.93 16.36 7.16
C LEU A 295 -12.13 16.31 8.09
N VAL A 296 -12.32 15.21 8.81
CA VAL A 296 -13.57 14.92 9.51
C VAL A 296 -13.51 15.26 10.99
N GLU A 297 -14.43 16.11 11.42
CA GLU A 297 -14.63 16.44 12.84
C GLU A 297 -15.69 15.53 13.49
N ASN A 298 -16.71 15.13 12.73
CA ASN A 298 -17.78 14.22 13.19
C ASN A 298 -17.43 12.75 12.92
N LYS A 299 -17.05 12.04 13.98
CA LYS A 299 -16.59 10.64 13.91
C LYS A 299 -17.67 9.64 13.47
N ALA A 300 -18.92 9.85 13.87
CA ALA A 300 -20.00 8.89 13.63
C ALA A 300 -20.61 9.01 12.22
N ALA A 301 -20.74 10.24 11.72
CA ALA A 301 -21.34 10.50 10.41
C ALA A 301 -20.44 10.11 9.23
N ASN A 302 -19.12 10.07 9.44
CA ASN A 302 -18.13 9.87 8.38
C ASN A 302 -17.41 8.52 8.48
N TYR A 303 -18.03 7.53 9.13
CA TYR A 303 -17.48 6.18 9.20
C TYR A 303 -17.85 5.38 7.95
N TRP A 304 -16.86 4.92 7.20
CA TRP A 304 -17.08 4.09 6.01
C TRP A 304 -17.15 2.61 6.39
N ASP A 305 -17.91 1.83 5.63
CA ASP A 305 -17.88 0.37 5.77
C ASP A 305 -16.51 -0.16 5.32
N ALA A 306 -15.71 -0.63 6.27
CA ALA A 306 -14.38 -1.17 6.02
C ALA A 306 -14.40 -2.65 5.62
N THR A 307 -15.58 -3.27 5.52
CA THR A 307 -15.70 -4.65 5.05
C THR A 307 -15.20 -4.71 3.60
N PRO A 308 -14.28 -5.61 3.25
CA PRO A 308 -13.83 -5.71 1.87
C PRO A 308 -14.95 -6.09 0.93
N GLU A 309 -14.87 -5.55 -0.27
CA GLU A 309 -15.74 -5.95 -1.35
C GLU A 309 -15.64 -7.46 -1.63
N LYS A 310 -16.74 -8.06 -2.09
CA LYS A 310 -16.75 -9.46 -2.51
C LYS A 310 -15.64 -9.73 -3.53
N SER A 311 -14.89 -10.80 -3.27
CA SER A 311 -13.85 -11.28 -4.18
C SER A 311 -14.44 -11.66 -5.55
N LEU A 312 -13.66 -11.39 -6.59
CA LEU A 312 -13.87 -11.88 -7.93
C LEU A 312 -13.82 -13.42 -7.93
N PRO A 313 -14.58 -14.08 -8.83
CA PRO A 313 -14.48 -15.51 -9.00
C PRO A 313 -13.08 -15.91 -9.45
N THR A 314 -12.59 -17.06 -8.96
CA THR A 314 -11.34 -17.63 -9.46
C THR A 314 -11.50 -18.02 -10.92
N LEU A 315 -10.54 -17.64 -11.74
CA LEU A 315 -10.51 -17.91 -13.17
C LEU A 315 -9.33 -18.82 -13.50
N GLY A 316 -9.62 -20.04 -13.94
CA GLY A 316 -8.62 -20.93 -14.53
C GLY A 316 -8.18 -20.39 -15.89
N ILE A 317 -6.89 -20.11 -16.04
CA ILE A 317 -6.34 -19.51 -17.28
C ILE A 317 -5.73 -20.54 -18.25
N ASP A 318 -5.97 -21.83 -18.01
CA ASP A 318 -5.53 -22.89 -18.91
C ASP A 318 -6.16 -22.68 -20.29
N GLY A 319 -5.35 -22.72 -21.34
CA GLY A 319 -5.80 -22.50 -22.72
C GLY A 319 -6.17 -21.05 -23.07
N PHE A 320 -5.81 -20.06 -22.24
CA PHE A 320 -5.88 -18.65 -22.65
C PHE A 320 -4.73 -18.32 -23.60
N THR A 321 -5.01 -17.51 -24.62
CA THR A 321 -3.98 -16.95 -25.50
C THR A 321 -3.42 -15.67 -24.88
N THR A 322 -2.09 -15.54 -24.77
CA THR A 322 -1.43 -14.37 -24.18
C THR A 322 -1.00 -13.38 -25.26
N PHE A 323 -1.31 -12.10 -25.06
CA PHE A 323 -0.89 -10.97 -25.90
C PHE A 323 -0.06 -10.00 -25.07
N GLU A 324 0.96 -9.41 -25.69
CA GLU A 324 1.77 -8.32 -25.13
C GLU A 324 1.29 -6.99 -25.73
N ASN A 325 1.17 -5.96 -24.90
CA ASN A 325 0.83 -4.60 -25.31
C ASN A 325 2.08 -3.72 -25.41
#